data_AF-A0A2W0C353-F1
#
_entry.id   AF-A0A2W0C353-F1
#
_cell.length_a   1.000
_cell.length_b   1.000
_cell.length_c   1.000
_cell.angle_alpha   90.00
_cell.angle_beta   90.00
_cell.angle_gamma   90.00
#
_symmetry.space_group_name_H-M   'P 1'
#
loop_
_entity.id
_entity.type
_entity.pdbx_description
1 polymer ?
#
loop_
_entity_poly.entity_id
_entity_poly.type
_entity_poly.pdbx_seq_one_letter_code
_entity_poly.pdbx_strand_id
1 'polypeptide(L)'
;MYKKQLERIREKLKKLQRMDADMSLFGAENHEYELERVWTPEEITGFEQKWKITLPEEYRAFLLHIGSGGAGPYYGLEKPEDGVYAVIGYDDELNAISDPFPYVEAWNWEVDWYDDSKEEEEWDALDHDYHDPKRSAGLLRISDFGCGISMNLVLNGPCSGEIWTDDRANRSGIYPDHYFGNTERLHFLDWYELWLDRSIHELNEE
;
A
#
# COMPACT_ATOMS: atom_id res chain seq x y z
N MET A 1 17.38 13.56 -3.22
CA MET A 1 16.35 14.57 -3.56
C MET A 1 15.38 14.83 -2.40
N TYR A 2 15.00 13.82 -1.62
CA TYR A 2 13.91 13.89 -0.64
C TYR A 2 14.26 14.31 0.80
N LYS A 3 15.50 14.76 1.07
CA LYS A 3 15.99 15.00 2.45
C LYS A 3 15.06 15.87 3.30
N LYS A 4 14.59 17.00 2.75
CA LYS A 4 13.69 17.91 3.46
C LYS A 4 12.33 17.28 3.78
N GLN A 5 11.78 16.50 2.85
CA GLN A 5 10.49 15.83 3.05
C GLN A 5 10.60 14.73 4.11
N LEU A 6 11.66 13.93 4.06
CA LEU A 6 11.94 12.92 5.08
C LEU A 6 12.15 13.53 6.47
N GLU A 7 12.80 14.70 6.55
CA GLU A 7 12.91 15.47 7.81
C GLU A 7 11.52 15.89 8.33
N ARG A 8 10.65 16.44 7.49
CA ARG A 8 9.26 16.78 7.87
C ARG A 8 8.48 15.55 8.32
N ILE A 9 8.57 14.43 7.61
CA ILE A 9 7.92 13.17 7.96
C ILE A 9 8.35 12.72 9.37
N ARG A 10 9.66 12.73 9.67
CA ARG A 10 10.16 12.37 11.01
C ARG A 10 9.63 13.30 12.09
N GLU A 11 9.55 14.60 11.82
CA GLU A 11 9.02 15.57 12.78
C GLU A 11 7.53 15.39 13.02
N LYS A 12 6.76 15.17 11.95
CA LYS A 12 5.32 14.91 12.00
C LYS A 12 5.00 13.60 12.75
N LEU A 13 5.73 12.52 12.50
CA LEU A 13 5.59 11.26 13.25
C LEU A 13 5.81 11.45 14.76
N LYS A 14 6.90 12.13 15.14
CA LYS A 14 7.20 12.43 16.55
C LYS A 14 6.14 13.33 17.18
N LYS A 15 5.56 14.24 16.41
CA LYS A 15 4.47 15.10 16.85
C LYS A 15 3.22 14.26 17.06
N LEU A 16 2.87 13.41 16.11
CA LEU A 16 1.69 12.55 16.14
C LEU A 16 1.72 11.60 17.34
N GLN A 17 2.84 10.90 17.56
CA GLN A 17 3.06 10.03 18.72
C GLN A 17 2.87 10.74 20.08
N ARG A 18 3.11 12.05 20.15
CA ARG A 18 2.91 12.83 21.39
C ARG A 18 1.49 13.35 21.55
N MET A 19 0.81 13.61 20.44
CA MET A 19 -0.55 14.15 20.43
C MET A 19 -1.56 13.04 20.68
N ASP A 20 -1.38 11.90 20.04
CA ASP A 20 -2.25 10.74 20.15
C ASP A 20 -1.74 9.73 21.19
N ALA A 21 -1.68 10.18 22.45
CA ALA A 21 -1.21 9.34 23.55
C ALA A 21 -2.17 8.19 23.90
N ASP A 22 -3.45 8.34 23.54
CA ASP A 22 -4.51 7.36 23.79
C ASP A 22 -4.77 6.45 22.57
N MET A 23 -4.02 6.63 21.47
CA MET A 23 -4.16 5.87 20.22
C MET A 23 -5.58 5.90 19.65
N SER A 24 -6.20 7.08 19.67
CA SER A 24 -7.58 7.30 19.21
C SER A 24 -7.72 7.29 17.70
N LEU A 25 -6.65 7.58 16.94
CA LEU A 25 -6.71 7.59 15.49
C LEU A 25 -6.84 6.18 14.92
N PHE A 26 -7.55 6.08 13.80
CA PHE A 26 -7.76 4.79 13.13
C PHE A 26 -6.43 4.09 12.84
N GLY A 27 -6.30 2.87 13.37
CA GLY A 27 -5.12 2.02 13.20
C GLY A 27 -3.94 2.30 14.12
N ALA A 28 -3.97 3.40 14.90
CA ALA A 28 -2.89 3.77 15.81
C ALA A 28 -2.58 2.69 16.85
N GLU A 29 -3.60 1.97 17.34
CA GLU A 29 -3.45 0.85 18.28
C GLU A 29 -2.69 -0.36 17.69
N ASN A 30 -2.58 -0.47 16.36
CA ASN A 30 -1.91 -1.61 15.71
C ASN A 30 -0.41 -1.37 15.57
N HIS A 31 -0.02 -0.14 15.23
CA HIS A 31 1.37 0.19 14.94
C HIS A 31 2.01 1.06 16.04
N GLU A 32 1.24 1.62 16.97
CA GLU A 32 1.70 2.40 18.15
C GLU A 32 2.68 3.56 17.82
N TYR A 33 2.57 4.10 16.62
CA TYR A 33 3.56 5.00 16.00
C TYR A 33 5.02 4.49 16.02
N GLU A 34 5.22 3.19 16.17
CA GLU A 34 6.52 2.53 16.14
C GLU A 34 6.91 2.16 14.72
N LEU A 35 8.11 2.59 14.31
CA LEU A 35 8.68 2.23 13.02
C LEU A 35 9.58 1.00 13.16
N GLU A 36 9.55 0.15 12.15
CA GLU A 36 10.55 -0.87 11.95
C GLU A 36 11.91 -0.26 11.61
N ARG A 37 12.98 -1.03 11.80
CA ARG A 37 14.34 -0.55 11.54
C ARG A 37 14.51 -0.07 10.10
N VAL A 38 15.37 0.92 9.90
CA VAL A 38 15.82 1.28 8.56
C VAL A 38 16.62 0.14 7.93
N TRP A 39 16.55 0.05 6.62
CA TRP A 39 17.38 -0.86 5.84
C TRP A 39 18.75 -0.27 5.54
N THR A 40 19.72 -1.14 5.32
CA THR A 40 21.01 -0.77 4.74
C THR A 40 20.95 -0.73 3.20
N PRO A 41 21.88 -0.03 2.53
CA PRO A 41 21.97 -0.06 1.08
C PRO A 41 22.12 -1.49 0.51
N GLU A 42 22.79 -2.39 1.24
CA GLU A 42 22.97 -3.78 0.87
C GLU A 42 21.67 -4.57 0.95
N GLU A 43 20.84 -4.32 1.97
CA GLU A 43 19.52 -4.96 2.12
C GLU A 43 18.58 -4.56 0.98
N ILE A 44 18.55 -3.27 0.62
CA ILE A 44 17.80 -2.78 -0.54
C ILE A 44 18.28 -3.47 -1.82
N THR A 45 19.60 -3.47 -2.03
CA THR A 45 20.19 -4.08 -3.24
C THR A 45 19.89 -5.58 -3.29
N GLY A 46 19.95 -6.27 -2.15
CA GLY A 46 19.62 -7.69 -2.03
C GLY A 46 18.15 -7.97 -2.35
N PHE A 47 17.24 -7.12 -1.87
CA PHE A 47 15.81 -7.22 -2.15
C PHE A 47 15.50 -7.01 -3.64
N GLU A 48 16.03 -5.92 -4.23
CA GLU A 48 15.91 -5.62 -5.66
C GLU A 48 16.44 -6.75 -6.53
N GLN A 49 17.59 -7.33 -6.19
CA GLN A 49 18.19 -8.46 -6.90
C GLN A 49 17.39 -9.76 -6.75
N LYS A 50 16.92 -10.07 -5.54
CA LYS A 50 16.12 -11.27 -5.25
C LYS A 50 14.85 -11.29 -6.08
N TRP A 51 14.15 -10.16 -6.14
CA TRP A 51 12.87 -10.03 -6.80
C TRP A 51 12.94 -9.49 -8.23
N LYS A 52 14.14 -9.14 -8.72
CA LYS A 52 14.39 -8.59 -10.06
C LYS A 52 13.56 -7.32 -10.34
N ILE A 53 13.47 -6.46 -9.34
CA ILE A 53 12.75 -5.19 -9.39
C ILE A 53 13.71 -4.01 -9.22
N THR A 54 13.22 -2.80 -9.46
CA THR A 54 13.84 -1.56 -9.00
C THR A 54 12.83 -0.86 -8.11
N LEU A 55 13.20 -0.55 -6.87
CA LEU A 55 12.29 0.18 -5.99
C LEU A 55 12.22 1.65 -6.43
N PRO A 56 11.02 2.26 -6.44
CA PRO A 56 10.88 3.70 -6.68
C PRO A 56 11.78 4.52 -5.74
N GLU A 57 12.41 5.58 -6.26
CA GLU A 57 13.46 6.34 -5.54
C GLU A 57 12.96 6.88 -4.19
N GLU A 58 11.71 7.31 -4.14
CA GLU A 58 11.02 7.79 -2.95
C GLU A 58 10.88 6.73 -1.86
N TYR A 59 10.40 5.54 -2.22
CA TYR A 59 10.27 4.42 -1.30
C TYR A 59 11.64 3.92 -0.84
N ARG A 60 12.62 3.82 -1.76
CA ARG A 60 14.01 3.52 -1.42
C ARG A 60 14.56 4.50 -0.37
N ALA A 61 14.31 5.79 -0.54
CA ALA A 61 14.76 6.82 0.41
C ALA A 61 14.05 6.70 1.76
N PHE A 62 12.78 6.30 1.79
CA PHE A 62 12.05 6.01 3.02
C PHE A 62 12.65 4.81 3.77
N LEU A 63 12.89 3.68 3.10
CA LEU A 63 13.46 2.48 3.71
C LEU A 63 14.84 2.75 4.35
N LEU A 64 15.67 3.60 3.71
CA LEU A 64 17.01 3.95 4.21
C LEU A 64 17.01 4.91 5.40
N HIS A 65 15.93 5.68 5.59
CA HIS A 65 15.97 6.85 6.47
C HIS A 65 14.83 6.90 7.47
N ILE A 66 13.66 6.35 7.21
CA ILE A 66 12.53 6.41 8.12
C ILE A 66 12.37 5.07 8.83
N GLY A 67 12.00 4.04 8.07
CA GLY A 67 11.80 2.69 8.59
C GLY A 67 11.34 1.77 7.47
N SER A 68 11.36 0.46 7.71
CA SER A 68 10.97 -0.54 6.72
C SER A 68 9.53 -1.05 6.88
N GLY A 69 8.72 -0.42 7.71
CA GLY A 69 7.41 -0.92 8.14
C GLY A 69 6.97 -0.26 9.45
N GLY A 70 5.85 -0.68 10.01
CA GLY A 70 5.31 -0.17 11.27
C GLY A 70 4.42 1.06 11.06
N ALA A 71 4.70 2.17 11.73
CA ALA A 71 3.86 3.36 11.71
C ALA A 71 3.51 3.82 10.29
N GLY A 72 2.22 3.94 10.00
CA GLY A 72 1.73 4.33 8.69
C GLY A 72 0.21 4.38 8.63
N PRO A 73 -0.33 4.71 7.45
CA PRO A 73 -1.76 4.65 7.16
C PRO A 73 -2.42 3.36 7.62
N TYR A 74 -3.70 3.48 8.04
CA TYR A 74 -4.54 2.33 8.36
C TYR A 74 -3.88 1.42 9.40
N TYR A 75 -3.80 0.10 9.17
CA TYR A 75 -3.13 -0.81 10.12
C TYR A 75 -1.60 -0.74 10.11
N GLY A 76 -1.02 0.22 9.38
CA GLY A 76 0.40 0.46 9.32
C GLY A 76 1.04 0.01 8.00
N LEU A 77 2.34 0.24 7.91
CA LEU A 77 3.17 -0.20 6.80
C LEU A 77 3.64 -1.64 6.99
N GLU A 78 3.48 -2.43 5.95
CA GLU A 78 4.07 -3.76 5.87
C GLU A 78 5.55 -3.71 5.53
N LYS A 79 6.27 -4.75 5.96
CA LYS A 79 7.64 -4.96 5.53
C LYS A 79 7.66 -5.35 4.06
N PRO A 80 8.63 -4.89 3.27
CA PRO A 80 8.73 -5.29 1.88
C PRO A 80 8.79 -6.81 1.69
N GLU A 81 9.34 -7.57 2.66
CA GLU A 81 9.36 -9.03 2.62
C GLU A 81 7.98 -9.67 2.76
N ASP A 82 7.05 -9.02 3.44
CA ASP A 82 5.67 -9.47 3.63
C ASP A 82 4.77 -8.96 2.47
N GLY A 83 5.10 -7.80 1.92
CA GLY A 83 4.38 -7.18 0.81
C GLY A 83 4.51 -7.88 -0.55
N VAL A 84 5.38 -8.89 -0.66
CA VAL A 84 5.54 -9.68 -1.90
C VAL A 84 4.46 -10.74 -2.08
N TYR A 85 3.70 -11.05 -1.04
CA TYR A 85 2.61 -12.02 -1.11
C TYR A 85 1.31 -11.35 -1.56
N ALA A 86 0.51 -12.07 -2.36
CA ALA A 86 -0.71 -11.54 -2.95
C ALA A 86 -1.82 -11.33 -1.90
N VAL A 87 -1.90 -12.21 -0.90
CA VAL A 87 -2.99 -12.21 0.08
C VAL A 87 -2.48 -11.76 1.45
N ILE A 88 -3.26 -10.92 2.13
CA ILE A 88 -2.92 -10.41 3.47
C ILE A 88 -2.97 -11.56 4.48
N GLY A 89 -1.91 -11.71 5.27
CA GLY A 89 -1.84 -12.71 6.35
C GLY A 89 -1.57 -14.15 5.91
N TYR A 90 -1.35 -14.39 4.62
CA TYR A 90 -1.00 -15.71 4.07
C TYR A 90 0.32 -15.63 3.29
N ASP A 91 1.25 -16.54 3.57
CA ASP A 91 2.61 -16.59 3.00
C ASP A 91 2.76 -17.70 1.95
N ASP A 92 1.67 -18.13 1.34
CA ASP A 92 1.60 -19.23 0.39
C ASP A 92 1.61 -18.80 -1.08
N GLU A 93 1.07 -17.62 -1.40
CA GLU A 93 0.97 -17.12 -2.77
C GLU A 93 1.78 -15.83 -2.98
N LEU A 94 2.80 -15.91 -3.84
CA LEU A 94 3.59 -14.76 -4.26
C LEU A 94 2.85 -13.95 -5.33
N ASN A 95 2.89 -12.62 -5.19
CA ASN A 95 2.46 -11.72 -6.25
C ASN A 95 3.56 -11.61 -7.34
N ALA A 96 3.15 -11.31 -8.58
CA ALA A 96 4.05 -11.14 -9.71
C ALA A 96 4.70 -9.74 -9.72
N ILE A 97 5.41 -9.38 -8.65
CA ILE A 97 5.89 -8.00 -8.42
C ILE A 97 6.95 -7.52 -9.43
N SER A 98 7.60 -8.45 -10.13
CA SER A 98 8.57 -8.16 -11.21
C SER A 98 7.92 -7.83 -12.54
N ASP A 99 6.65 -8.17 -12.71
CA ASP A 99 5.94 -8.03 -13.97
C ASP A 99 5.38 -6.60 -14.08
N PRO A 100 5.15 -6.07 -15.29
CA PRO A 100 4.60 -4.74 -15.46
C PRO A 100 3.15 -4.67 -14.96
N PHE A 101 2.84 -3.62 -14.19
CA PHE A 101 1.48 -3.31 -13.80
C PHE A 101 0.64 -3.00 -15.05
N PRO A 102 -0.51 -3.68 -15.25
CA PRO A 102 -1.22 -3.66 -16.52
C PRO A 102 -2.08 -2.41 -16.74
N TYR A 103 -2.29 -1.60 -15.70
CA TYR A 103 -3.26 -0.51 -15.74
C TYR A 103 -2.61 0.87 -15.66
N VAL A 104 -3.25 1.82 -16.35
CA VAL A 104 -2.95 3.26 -16.24
C VAL A 104 -4.12 3.97 -15.58
N GLU A 105 -5.36 3.55 -15.86
CA GLU A 105 -6.58 4.02 -15.22
C GLU A 105 -7.20 2.93 -14.34
N ALA A 106 -8.19 3.28 -13.52
CA ALA A 106 -8.95 2.34 -12.72
C ALA A 106 -9.49 1.18 -13.58
N TRP A 107 -9.37 -0.04 -13.05
CA TRP A 107 -9.86 -1.25 -13.67
C TRP A 107 -10.87 -1.92 -12.75
N ASN A 108 -12.04 -2.25 -13.29
CA ASN A 108 -12.98 -3.16 -12.66
C ASN A 108 -13.79 -3.89 -13.75
N TRP A 109 -14.43 -4.99 -13.40
CA TRP A 109 -15.36 -5.69 -14.27
C TRP A 109 -16.74 -5.06 -14.25
N GLU A 110 -17.32 -4.93 -15.45
CA GLU A 110 -18.74 -4.62 -15.62
C GLU A 110 -19.56 -5.91 -15.54
N VAL A 111 -19.63 -6.49 -14.34
CA VAL A 111 -20.40 -7.71 -14.05
C VAL A 111 -21.50 -7.38 -13.04
N ASP A 112 -22.71 -7.88 -13.29
CA ASP A 112 -23.74 -7.91 -12.26
C ASP A 112 -23.43 -9.05 -11.29
N TRP A 113 -22.76 -8.73 -10.20
CA TRP A 113 -22.32 -9.69 -9.19
C TRP A 113 -23.45 -10.31 -8.36
N TYR A 114 -24.70 -9.97 -8.67
CA TYR A 114 -25.91 -10.47 -8.02
C TYR A 114 -26.88 -11.09 -9.04
N ASP A 115 -26.37 -11.48 -10.21
CA ASP A 115 -27.11 -12.21 -11.23
C ASP A 115 -27.42 -13.65 -10.78
N ASP A 116 -28.55 -13.82 -10.09
CA ASP A 116 -29.04 -15.12 -9.61
C ASP A 116 -29.31 -16.14 -10.74
N SER A 117 -29.19 -15.76 -12.02
CA SER A 117 -29.33 -16.70 -13.14
C SER A 117 -28.08 -17.49 -13.47
N LYS A 118 -26.93 -17.13 -12.88
CA LYS A 118 -25.66 -17.85 -13.08
C LYS A 118 -25.57 -19.08 -12.20
N GLU A 119 -25.10 -20.17 -12.81
CA GLU A 119 -24.79 -21.41 -12.11
C GLU A 119 -23.52 -21.26 -11.27
N GLU A 120 -23.33 -22.13 -10.27
CA GLU A 120 -22.19 -22.11 -9.34
C GLU A 120 -20.85 -22.20 -10.07
N GLU A 121 -20.73 -23.07 -11.09
CA GLU A 121 -19.50 -23.20 -11.85
C GLU A 121 -19.15 -21.95 -12.68
N GLU A 122 -20.16 -21.18 -13.11
CA GLU A 122 -19.93 -19.89 -13.78
C GLU A 122 -19.40 -18.85 -12.79
N TRP A 123 -19.93 -18.84 -11.56
CA TRP A 123 -19.45 -17.96 -10.50
C TRP A 123 -18.02 -18.27 -10.10
N ASP A 124 -17.69 -19.55 -9.88
CA ASP A 124 -16.34 -19.97 -9.51
C ASP A 124 -15.31 -19.58 -10.59
N ALA A 125 -15.67 -19.74 -11.87
CA ALA A 125 -14.80 -19.35 -12.98
C ALA A 125 -14.60 -17.83 -13.06
N LEU A 126 -15.66 -17.04 -12.82
CA LEU A 126 -15.59 -15.59 -12.78
C LEU A 126 -14.73 -15.10 -11.60
N ASP A 127 -14.98 -15.61 -10.40
CA ASP A 127 -14.23 -15.24 -9.20
C ASP A 127 -12.74 -15.56 -9.35
N HIS A 128 -12.43 -16.76 -9.85
CA HIS A 128 -11.05 -17.17 -10.11
C HIS A 128 -10.32 -16.24 -11.10
N ASP A 129 -10.94 -15.83 -12.22
CA ASP A 129 -10.27 -14.93 -13.18
C ASP A 129 -10.23 -13.45 -12.73
N TYR A 130 -11.16 -13.05 -11.86
CA TYR A 130 -11.16 -11.72 -11.24
C TYR A 130 -10.06 -11.59 -10.18
N HIS A 131 -9.84 -12.63 -9.39
CA HIS A 131 -8.79 -12.69 -8.37
C HIS A 131 -7.42 -13.14 -8.90
N ASP A 132 -7.32 -13.54 -10.17
CA ASP A 132 -6.05 -13.96 -10.79
C ASP A 132 -4.88 -12.99 -10.46
N PRO A 133 -3.74 -13.48 -9.93
CA PRO A 133 -2.59 -12.64 -9.57
C PRO A 133 -2.04 -11.78 -10.72
N LYS A 134 -2.31 -12.14 -11.98
CA LYS A 134 -1.96 -11.31 -13.14
C LYS A 134 -2.59 -9.92 -13.09
N ARG A 135 -3.72 -9.76 -12.39
CA ARG A 135 -4.42 -8.47 -12.23
C ARG A 135 -3.65 -7.53 -11.31
N SER A 136 -2.94 -8.07 -10.32
CA SER A 136 -2.12 -7.34 -9.35
C SER A 136 -0.62 -7.40 -9.65
N ALA A 137 -0.23 -7.88 -10.83
CA ALA A 137 1.17 -7.92 -11.26
C ALA A 137 1.84 -6.54 -11.12
N GLY A 138 3.09 -6.51 -10.66
CA GLY A 138 3.83 -5.27 -10.46
C GLY A 138 3.46 -4.46 -9.20
N LEU A 139 2.49 -4.91 -8.41
CA LEU A 139 2.13 -4.29 -7.13
C LEU A 139 2.93 -4.89 -5.97
N LEU A 140 3.56 -4.04 -5.17
CA LEU A 140 4.06 -4.41 -3.85
C LEU A 140 3.06 -3.94 -2.81
N ARG A 141 2.52 -4.86 -2.00
CA ARG A 141 1.64 -4.47 -0.89
C ARG A 141 2.44 -3.72 0.16
N ILE A 142 1.96 -2.56 0.57
CA ILE A 142 2.66 -1.70 1.54
C ILE A 142 1.82 -1.39 2.78
N SER A 143 0.51 -1.60 2.76
CA SER A 143 -0.36 -1.35 3.91
C SER A 143 -1.68 -2.11 3.78
N ASP A 144 -2.20 -2.57 4.91
CA ASP A 144 -3.53 -3.17 5.05
C ASP A 144 -4.54 -2.11 5.50
N PHE A 145 -5.56 -1.88 4.67
CA PHE A 145 -6.67 -0.98 4.98
C PHE A 145 -7.74 -1.67 5.86
N GLY A 146 -7.79 -3.00 5.82
CA GLY A 146 -8.86 -3.84 6.36
C GLY A 146 -9.87 -4.27 5.29
N CYS A 147 -10.79 -5.17 5.66
CA CYS A 147 -11.84 -5.69 4.77
C CYS A 147 -11.32 -6.32 3.46
N GLY A 148 -10.08 -6.84 3.46
CA GLY A 148 -9.44 -7.39 2.28
C GLY A 148 -8.96 -6.35 1.27
N ILE A 149 -8.93 -5.07 1.66
CA ILE A 149 -8.44 -3.95 0.85
C ILE A 149 -6.97 -3.72 1.18
N SER A 150 -6.13 -3.61 0.14
CA SER A 150 -4.70 -3.34 0.32
C SER A 150 -4.28 -2.09 -0.43
N MET A 151 -3.35 -1.35 0.18
CA MET A 151 -2.64 -0.26 -0.48
C MET A 151 -1.33 -0.80 -1.03
N ASN A 152 -1.05 -0.46 -2.28
CA ASN A 152 0.01 -1.06 -3.05
C ASN A 152 0.87 0.02 -3.71
N LEU A 153 2.18 -0.18 -3.67
CA LEU A 153 3.14 0.58 -4.45
C LEU A 153 3.33 -0.08 -5.81
N VAL A 154 3.09 0.67 -6.89
CA VAL A 154 3.40 0.21 -8.24
C VAL A 154 4.91 0.20 -8.44
N LEU A 155 5.49 -0.96 -8.73
CA LEU A 155 6.94 -1.11 -8.94
C LEU A 155 7.32 -0.93 -10.41
N ASN A 156 6.54 -1.54 -11.32
CA ASN A 156 6.87 -1.64 -12.74
C ASN A 156 5.71 -1.17 -13.61
N GLY A 157 6.00 -0.47 -14.70
CA GLY A 157 4.99 0.04 -15.64
C GLY A 157 4.84 1.56 -15.62
N PRO A 158 3.86 2.11 -16.36
CA PRO A 158 3.70 3.56 -16.54
C PRO A 158 3.42 4.34 -15.26
N CYS A 159 2.80 3.71 -14.26
CA CYS A 159 2.43 4.29 -12.97
C CYS A 159 3.45 3.99 -11.85
N SER A 160 4.67 3.58 -12.20
CA SER A 160 5.70 3.24 -11.20
C SER A 160 5.92 4.36 -10.18
N GLY A 161 5.87 4.01 -8.90
CA GLY A 161 5.97 4.92 -7.77
C GLY A 161 4.64 5.45 -7.22
N GLU A 162 3.53 5.30 -7.96
CA GLU A 162 2.19 5.69 -7.51
C GLU A 162 1.63 4.67 -6.49
N ILE A 163 0.72 5.14 -5.63
CA ILE A 163 -0.07 4.31 -4.71
C ILE A 163 -1.42 3.95 -5.34
N TRP A 164 -1.71 2.65 -5.35
CA TRP A 164 -2.93 2.08 -5.89
C TRP A 164 -3.60 1.18 -4.86
N THR A 165 -4.92 1.19 -4.86
CA THR A 165 -5.76 0.34 -4.03
C THR A 165 -6.15 -0.91 -4.80
N ASP A 166 -5.98 -2.08 -4.17
CA ASP A 166 -6.65 -3.32 -4.58
C ASP A 166 -7.84 -3.55 -3.66
N ASP A 167 -9.04 -3.39 -4.21
CA ASP A 167 -10.34 -3.52 -3.55
C ASP A 167 -11.19 -4.57 -4.29
N ARG A 168 -10.52 -5.61 -4.81
CA ARG A 168 -11.20 -6.74 -5.44
C ARG A 168 -12.05 -7.51 -4.45
N ALA A 169 -11.65 -7.58 -3.17
CA ALA A 169 -12.43 -8.21 -2.11
C ALA A 169 -13.87 -7.65 -1.99
N ASN A 170 -14.09 -6.37 -2.32
CA ASN A 170 -15.43 -5.75 -2.35
C ASN A 170 -15.97 -5.53 -3.77
N ARG A 171 -15.39 -6.20 -4.78
CA ARG A 171 -15.81 -6.13 -6.19
C ARG A 171 -15.69 -4.72 -6.79
N SER A 172 -14.78 -3.89 -6.26
CA SER A 172 -14.53 -2.52 -6.71
C SER A 172 -13.33 -2.39 -7.66
N GLY A 173 -12.57 -3.47 -7.83
CA GLY A 173 -11.44 -3.55 -8.75
C GLY A 173 -10.15 -2.97 -8.18
N ILE A 174 -9.30 -2.44 -9.06
CA ILE A 174 -7.99 -1.88 -8.74
C ILE A 174 -7.92 -0.45 -9.29
N TYR A 175 -7.62 0.52 -8.43
CA TYR A 175 -7.71 1.95 -8.77
C TYR A 175 -6.66 2.80 -8.04
N PRO A 176 -6.34 4.01 -8.51
CA PRO A 176 -5.44 4.92 -7.79
C PRO A 176 -6.00 5.32 -6.42
N ASP A 177 -5.14 5.41 -5.40
CA ASP A 177 -5.60 5.71 -4.05
C ASP A 177 -6.11 7.16 -3.90
N HIS A 178 -7.29 7.30 -3.29
CA HIS A 178 -7.96 8.57 -3.02
C HIS A 178 -8.57 8.65 -1.61
N TYR A 179 -8.25 7.71 -0.72
CA TYR A 179 -8.90 7.59 0.59
C TYR A 179 -8.67 8.79 1.52
N PHE A 180 -7.61 9.57 1.29
CA PHE A 180 -7.35 10.83 2.03
C PHE A 180 -8.02 12.07 1.41
N GLY A 181 -8.91 11.87 0.45
CA GLY A 181 -9.64 12.93 -0.27
C GLY A 181 -8.76 13.71 -1.25
N ASN A 182 -7.59 13.16 -1.63
CA ASN A 182 -6.77 13.68 -2.72
C ASN A 182 -7.45 13.44 -4.07
N THR A 183 -7.36 14.39 -4.99
CA THR A 183 -7.82 14.22 -6.38
C THR A 183 -6.71 13.79 -7.34
N GLU A 184 -5.47 14.09 -6.98
CA GLU A 184 -4.28 13.73 -7.73
C GLU A 184 -3.82 12.32 -7.36
N ARG A 185 -3.10 11.67 -8.28
CA ARG A 185 -2.37 10.42 -8.02
C ARG A 185 -1.16 10.72 -7.16
N LEU A 186 -1.00 9.98 -6.08
CA LEU A 186 0.07 10.22 -5.11
C LEU A 186 1.20 9.21 -5.29
N HIS A 187 2.42 9.72 -5.22
CA HIS A 187 3.60 8.90 -5.01
C HIS A 187 3.80 8.61 -3.52
N PHE A 188 4.60 7.60 -3.21
CA PHE A 188 4.75 7.06 -1.85
C PHE A 188 5.01 8.13 -0.77
N LEU A 189 5.95 9.07 -0.97
CA LEU A 189 6.25 10.03 0.10
C LEU A 189 5.13 11.06 0.29
N ASP A 190 4.47 11.47 -0.79
CA ASP A 190 3.35 12.40 -0.71
C ASP A 190 2.12 11.74 -0.08
N TRP A 191 1.88 10.46 -0.39
CA TRP A 191 0.85 9.65 0.25
C TRP A 191 1.09 9.51 1.76
N TYR A 192 2.30 9.14 2.17
CA TYR A 192 2.66 8.98 3.57
C TYR A 192 2.62 10.32 4.33
N GLU A 193 3.09 11.40 3.71
CA GLU A 193 3.07 12.73 4.32
C GLU A 193 1.64 13.29 4.43
N LEU A 194 0.76 13.00 3.47
CA LEU A 194 -0.65 13.39 3.52
C LEU A 194 -1.39 12.71 4.67
N TRP A 195 -1.15 11.42 4.90
CA TRP A 195 -1.68 10.73 6.09
C TRP A 195 -1.30 11.46 7.37
N LEU A 196 -0.02 11.78 7.55
CA LEU A 196 0.45 12.53 8.73
C LEU A 196 -0.23 13.89 8.88
N ASP A 197 -0.42 14.61 7.77
CA ASP A 197 -1.10 15.91 7.80
C ASP A 197 -2.58 15.77 8.18
N ARG A 198 -3.28 14.76 7.67
CA ARG A 198 -4.67 14.46 8.01
C ARG A 198 -4.81 14.05 9.48
N SER A 199 -3.99 13.12 9.93
CA SER A 199 -3.97 12.65 11.33
C SER A 199 -3.68 13.77 12.32
N ILE A 200 -2.71 14.64 12.03
CA ILE A 200 -2.44 15.81 12.87
C ILE A 200 -3.62 16.79 12.85
N HIS A 201 -4.25 17.00 11.69
CA HIS A 201 -5.38 17.90 11.59
C HIS A 201 -6.59 17.42 12.41
N GLU A 202 -6.94 16.14 12.31
CA GLU A 202 -8.02 15.49 13.05
C GLU A 202 -7.88 15.70 14.56
N LEU A 203 -6.71 15.41 15.12
CA LEU A 203 -6.42 15.62 16.55
C LEU A 203 -6.41 17.10 16.99
N ASN A 204 -6.36 18.06 16.06
CA ASN A 204 -6.51 19.48 16.41
C ASN A 204 -7.95 19.97 16.32
N GLU A 205 -8.85 19.21 15.68
CA GLU A 205 -10.28 19.51 15.59
C GLU A 205 -11.10 18.83 16.70
N GLU A 206 -10.56 17.79 17.34
CA GLU A 206 -11.07 17.18 18.58
C GLU A 206 -10.85 18.06 19.83
#